data_AF-A0A2V9DTZ4-F1
#
_entry.id   AF-A0A2V9DTZ4-F1
#
_cell.length_a   1.000
_cell.length_b   1.000
_cell.length_c   1.000
_cell.angle_alpha   90.00
_cell.angle_beta   90.00
_cell.angle_gamma   90.00
#
_symmetry.space_group_name_H-M   'P 1'
#
loop_
_entity.id
_entity.type
_entity.pdbx_description
1 polymer ?
#
loop_
_entity_poly.entity_id
_entity_poly.type
_entity_poly.pdbx_seq_one_letter_code
_entity_poly.pdbx_strand_id
1 'polypeptide(L)'
;MDEAQRRLKTDEIERQLVVALCSPALDHKTRGEILQRLAAHTFANPDHEAIFRVLVKIPRAQSGHIRETLSARLTRLGFPDIDVQPIFELAPPSAERITMLLQQLSR
;
A
#
# COMPACT_ATOMS: atom_id res chain seq x y z
N MET A 1 -5.41 24.22 9.08
CA MET A 1 -5.33 22.75 9.00
C MET A 1 -4.07 22.34 9.71
N ASP A 2 -4.22 21.75 10.89
CA ASP A 2 -3.15 21.19 11.71
C ASP A 2 -2.33 20.15 10.93
N GLU A 3 -1.01 20.20 11.10
CA GLU A 3 -0.05 19.32 10.42
C GLU A 3 -0.30 17.84 10.77
N ALA A 4 -0.79 17.57 11.99
CA ALA A 4 -1.22 16.25 12.43
C ALA A 4 -2.40 15.70 11.61
N GLN A 5 -3.39 16.54 11.28
CA GLN A 5 -4.55 16.13 10.48
C GLN A 5 -4.13 15.76 9.05
N ARG A 6 -3.12 16.45 8.50
CA ARG A 6 -2.58 16.13 7.18
C ARG A 6 -1.85 14.79 7.19
N ARG A 7 -1.03 14.51 8.21
CA ARG A 7 -0.33 13.23 8.34
C ARG A 7 -1.28 12.05 8.47
N LEU A 8 -2.32 12.16 9.30
CA LEU A 8 -3.35 11.12 9.44
C LEU A 8 -4.07 10.83 8.12
N LYS A 9 -4.36 11.88 7.35
CA LYS A 9 -4.97 11.72 6.02
C LYS A 9 -4.04 11.03 5.04
N THR A 10 -2.75 11.39 5.04
CA THR A 10 -1.75 10.77 4.17
C THR A 10 -1.57 9.29 4.51
N ASP A 11 -1.49 8.94 5.80
CA ASP A 11 -1.44 7.55 6.28
C ASP A 11 -2.63 6.72 5.75
N GLU A 12 -3.85 7.25 5.86
CA GLU A 12 -5.04 6.55 5.35
C GLU A 12 -5.02 6.36 3.83
N ILE A 13 -4.50 7.35 3.08
CA ILE A 13 -4.33 7.26 1.64
C ILE A 13 -3.31 6.18 1.28
N GLU A 14 -2.15 6.18 1.93
CA GLU A 14 -1.09 5.17 1.76
C GLU A 14 -1.63 3.76 2.00
N ARG A 15 -2.36 3.57 3.11
CA ARG A 15 -2.99 2.30 3.44
C ARG A 15 -3.91 1.83 2.33
N GLN A 16 -4.82 2.68 1.84
CA GLN A 16 -5.76 2.31 0.76
C GLN A 16 -5.04 1.94 -0.54
N LEU A 17 -3.94 2.62 -0.88
CA LEU A 17 -3.16 2.31 -2.07
C LEU A 17 -2.40 0.97 -1.92
N VAL A 18 -1.89 0.69 -0.74
CA VAL A 18 -1.27 -0.60 -0.41
C VAL A 18 -2.31 -1.73 -0.48
N VAL A 19 -3.52 -1.54 0.06
CA VAL A 19 -4.64 -2.49 -0.07
C VAL A 19 -4.95 -2.76 -1.56
N ALA A 20 -4.97 -1.71 -2.39
CA ALA A 20 -5.20 -1.87 -3.81
C ALA A 20 -4.15 -2.76 -4.49
N LEU A 21 -2.86 -2.63 -4.12
CA LEU A 21 -1.77 -3.45 -4.65
C LEU A 21 -1.90 -4.93 -4.30
N CYS A 22 -2.57 -5.26 -3.20
CA CYS A 22 -2.87 -6.63 -2.78
C CYS A 22 -4.05 -7.25 -3.57
N SER A 23 -4.79 -6.47 -4.35
CA SER A 23 -5.94 -6.95 -5.12
C SER A 23 -5.53 -7.62 -6.42
N PRO A 24 -5.95 -8.88 -6.67
CA PRO A 24 -5.71 -9.55 -7.94
C PRO A 24 -6.56 -8.98 -9.08
N ALA A 25 -7.58 -8.16 -8.78
CA ALA A 25 -8.42 -7.51 -9.78
C ALA A 25 -7.82 -6.19 -10.32
N LEU A 26 -6.75 -5.68 -9.71
CA LEU A 26 -6.18 -4.37 -10.08
C LEU A 26 -5.47 -4.40 -11.43
N ASP A 27 -5.93 -3.62 -12.40
CA ASP A 27 -5.31 -3.52 -13.73
C ASP A 27 -3.81 -3.21 -13.70
N HIS A 28 -3.08 -3.75 -14.69
CA HIS A 28 -1.63 -3.58 -14.75
C HIS A 28 -1.21 -2.10 -14.86
N LYS A 29 -1.96 -1.29 -15.64
CA LYS A 29 -1.71 0.14 -15.80
C LYS A 29 -1.85 0.87 -14.46
N THR A 30 -2.98 0.68 -13.78
CA THR A 30 -3.26 1.30 -12.48
C THR A 30 -2.24 0.86 -11.43
N ARG A 31 -1.89 -0.44 -11.40
CA ARG A 31 -0.83 -0.95 -10.52
C ARG A 31 0.51 -0.25 -10.77
N GLY A 32 0.91 -0.11 -12.04
CA GLY A 32 2.15 0.59 -12.41
C GLY A 32 2.16 2.04 -11.92
N GLU A 33 1.04 2.74 -12.08
CA GLU A 33 0.89 4.12 -11.62
C GLU A 33 0.99 4.22 -10.09
N ILE A 34 0.28 3.37 -9.34
CA ILE A 34 0.40 3.34 -7.86
C ILE A 34 1.85 3.12 -7.44
N LEU A 35 2.54 2.14 -8.05
CA LEU A 35 3.92 1.83 -7.72
C LEU A 35 4.86 3.01 -7.99
N GLN A 36 4.74 3.68 -9.13
CA GLN A 36 5.59 4.82 -9.44
C GLN A 36 5.34 6.00 -8.50
N ARG A 37 4.08 6.25 -8.16
CA ARG A 37 3.70 7.38 -7.30
C ARG A 37 4.11 7.15 -5.85
N LEU A 38 3.89 5.95 -5.32
CA LEU A 38 4.33 5.58 -3.99
C LEU A 38 5.87 5.52 -3.89
N ALA A 39 6.57 5.09 -4.95
CA ALA A 39 8.03 5.09 -4.96
C ALA A 39 8.66 6.49 -4.92
N ALA A 40 7.96 7.50 -5.45
CA ALA A 40 8.39 8.90 -5.41
C ALA A 40 7.87 9.66 -4.18
N HIS A 41 6.97 9.05 -3.40
CA HIS A 41 6.35 9.65 -2.22
C HIS A 41 7.15 9.33 -0.95
N THR A 42 7.20 10.29 -0.02
CA THR A 42 7.77 10.05 1.31
C THR A 42 6.67 9.59 2.23
N PHE A 43 6.71 8.31 2.63
CA PHE A 43 5.67 7.73 3.47
C PHE A 43 5.58 8.45 4.82
N ALA A 44 4.36 8.76 5.23
CA ALA A 44 4.09 9.29 6.56
C ALA A 44 4.25 8.19 7.63
N ASN A 45 3.95 6.94 7.25
CA ASN A 45 4.06 5.77 8.11
C ASN A 45 5.15 4.80 7.60
N PRO A 46 6.21 4.54 8.39
CA PRO A 46 7.29 3.64 7.98
C PRO A 46 6.82 2.19 7.75
N ASP A 47 5.72 1.77 8.38
CA ASP A 47 5.18 0.43 8.21
C ASP A 47 4.64 0.25 6.78
N HIS A 48 3.93 1.27 6.27
CA HIS A 48 3.45 1.29 4.90
C HIS A 48 4.59 1.25 3.88
N GLU A 49 5.70 1.94 4.17
CA GLU A 49 6.90 1.88 3.32
C GLU A 49 7.49 0.47 3.29
N ALA A 50 7.66 -0.17 4.46
CA ALA A 50 8.20 -1.51 4.56
C ALA A 50 7.32 -2.52 3.79
N ILE A 51 6.00 -2.43 3.97
CA ILE A 51 5.02 -3.24 3.24
C ILE A 51 5.14 -3.00 1.73
N PHE A 52 5.17 -1.75 1.29
CA PHE A 52 5.32 -1.37 -0.12
C PHE A 52 6.60 -1.95 -0.73
N ARG A 53 7.76 -1.81 -0.06
CA ARG A 53 9.05 -2.33 -0.52
C ARG A 53 9.03 -3.83 -0.73
N VAL A 54 8.26 -4.55 0.08
CA VAL A 54 8.05 -5.99 -0.11
C VAL A 54 7.09 -6.26 -1.27
N LEU A 55 5.95 -5.56 -1.35
CA LEU A 55 4.95 -5.72 -2.41
C LEU A 55 5.51 -5.43 -3.81
N VAL A 56 6.43 -4.47 -3.95
CA VAL A 56 7.13 -4.19 -5.21
C VAL A 56 7.88 -5.43 -5.73
N LYS A 57 8.40 -6.25 -4.82
CA LYS A 57 9.16 -7.47 -5.13
C LYS A 57 8.30 -8.71 -5.27
N ILE A 58 7.01 -8.64 -4.91
CA ILE A 58 6.08 -9.75 -5.02
C ILE A 58 5.34 -9.64 -6.37
N PRO A 59 5.37 -10.69 -7.21
CA PRO A 59 4.58 -10.71 -8.44
C PRO A 59 3.09 -10.72 -8.11
N ARG A 60 2.26 -10.28 -9.07
CA ARG A 60 0.79 -10.29 -8.92
C ARG A 60 0.34 -11.73 -8.70
N ALA A 61 -0.07 -12.04 -7.47
CA ALA A 61 -0.49 -13.35 -7.02
C ALA A 61 -1.86 -13.26 -6.33
N GLN A 62 -2.42 -14.40 -5.94
CA GLN A 62 -3.63 -14.40 -5.12
C GLN A 62 -3.34 -13.76 -3.76
N SER A 63 -4.31 -13.03 -3.22
CA SER A 63 -4.19 -12.27 -1.97
C SER A 63 -3.70 -13.12 -0.79
N GLY A 64 -4.12 -14.39 -0.70
CA GLY A 64 -3.62 -15.32 0.32
C GLY A 64 -2.10 -15.55 0.24
N HIS A 65 -1.58 -15.77 -0.97
CA HIS A 65 -0.16 -15.98 -1.20
C HIS A 65 0.65 -14.69 -0.98
N ILE A 66 0.08 -13.54 -1.36
CA ILE A 66 0.69 -12.22 -1.08
C ILE A 66 0.81 -12.03 0.43
N ARG A 67 -0.23 -12.33 1.22
CA ARG A 67 -0.21 -12.19 2.68
C ARG A 67 0.90 -13.02 3.31
N GLU A 68 0.95 -14.32 3.03
CA GLU A 68 1.98 -15.20 3.59
C GLU A 68 3.40 -14.75 3.20
N THR A 69 3.59 -14.40 1.92
CA THR A 69 4.88 -13.94 1.42
C THR A 69 5.29 -12.60 2.02
N LEU A 70 4.32 -11.68 2.18
CA LEU A 70 4.52 -10.36 2.75
C LEU A 70 4.97 -10.49 4.21
N SER A 71 4.20 -11.21 5.03
CA SER A 71 4.54 -11.46 6.43
C SER A 71 5.92 -12.10 6.58
N ALA A 72 6.20 -13.17 5.83
CA ALA A 72 7.49 -13.85 5.89
C ALA A 72 8.67 -12.95 5.48
N ARG A 73 8.48 -12.07 4.48
CA ARG A 73 9.51 -11.13 4.03
C ARG A 73 9.71 -9.98 5.02
N LEU A 74 8.64 -9.47 5.63
CA LEU A 74 8.73 -8.43 6.66
C LEU A 74 9.51 -8.93 7.88
N THR A 75 9.20 -10.14 8.37
CA THR A 75 9.99 -10.79 9.43
C THR A 75 11.47 -10.90 9.06
N ARG A 76 11.79 -11.32 7.83
CA ARG A 76 13.19 -11.41 7.34
C ARG A 76 13.89 -10.07 7.21
N LEU A 77 13.14 -8.99 7.02
CA LEU A 77 13.66 -7.63 6.97
C LEU A 77 13.82 -7.00 8.36
N GLY A 78 13.47 -7.72 9.43
CA GLY A 78 13.52 -7.22 10.81
C GLY A 78 12.26 -6.48 11.26
N PHE A 79 11.14 -6.67 10.55
CA PHE A 79 9.84 -6.07 10.87
C PHE A 79 8.78 -7.14 11.24
N PRO A 80 8.98 -7.93 12.32
CA PRO A 80 8.00 -8.92 12.74
C PRO A 80 6.72 -8.30 13.33
N ASP A 81 6.79 -7.07 13.86
CA ASP A 81 5.68 -6.37 14.52
C ASP A 81 4.69 -5.70 13.55
N ILE A 82 5.01 -5.62 12.26
CA ILE A 82 4.11 -4.98 11.29
C ILE A 82 2.89 -5.87 11.06
N ASP A 83 1.74 -5.40 11.51
CA ASP A 83 0.47 -6.07 11.27
C ASP A 83 -0.06 -5.75 9.86
N VAL A 84 0.00 -6.76 8.98
CA VAL A 84 -0.50 -6.66 7.60
C VAL A 84 -1.95 -7.13 7.48
N GLN A 85 -2.51 -7.78 8.50
CA GLN A 85 -3.87 -8.27 8.51
C GLN A 85 -4.91 -7.19 8.17
N PRO A 86 -4.87 -5.96 8.74
CA PRO A 86 -5.85 -4.93 8.45
C PRO A 86 -5.79 -4.40 7.02
N ILE A 87 -4.77 -4.77 6.23
CA ILE A 87 -4.65 -4.45 4.80
C ILE A 87 -5.44 -5.46 3.98
N PHE A 88 -5.44 -6.73 4.40
CA PHE A 88 -6.16 -7.80 3.68
C PHE A 88 -7.64 -7.89 4.10
N GLU A 89 -8.02 -7.34 5.25
CA GLU A 89 -9.42 -7.26 5.70
C GLU A 89 -10.20 -6.13 5.02
N LEU A 90 -9.52 -5.11 4.51
CA LEU A 90 -10.15 -4.01 3.79
C LEU A 90 -10.50 -4.42 2.35
N ALA A 91 -11.69 -4.01 1.92
CA ALA A 91 -12.06 -4.10 0.51
C ALA A 91 -11.14 -3.20 -0.33
N PRO A 92 -10.58 -3.72 -1.44
CA PRO A 92 -9.74 -2.90 -2.29
C PRO A 92 -10.56 -1.77 -2.94
N PRO A 93 -10.03 -0.54 -2.95
CA PRO A 93 -10.73 0.59 -3.56
C PRO A 93 -10.88 0.38 -5.08
N SER A 94 -11.97 0.91 -5.64
CA SER A 94 -12.19 0.92 -7.09
C SER A 94 -11.12 1.74 -7.83
N ALA A 95 -10.90 1.46 -9.11
CA ALA A 95 -9.92 2.18 -9.93
C ALA A 95 -10.10 3.71 -9.91
N GLU A 96 -11.35 4.20 -9.97
CA GLU A 96 -11.64 5.63 -9.86
C GLU A 96 -11.20 6.22 -8.51
N ARG A 97 -11.44 5.48 -7.42
CA ARG A 97 -11.05 5.88 -6.07
C ARG A 97 -9.53 5.93 -5.95
N ILE A 98 -8.82 4.96 -6.51
CA ILE A 98 -7.35 4.94 -6.57
C ILE A 98 -6.83 6.19 -7.26
N THR A 99 -7.35 6.54 -8.44
CA THR A 99 -6.93 7.75 -9.16
C THR A 99 -7.14 9.01 -8.31
N MET A 100 -8.27 9.13 -7.61
CA MET A 100 -8.51 10.25 -6.69
C MET A 100 -7.49 10.30 -5.55
N LEU A 101 -7.15 9.14 -4.97
CA LEU A 101 -6.16 9.03 -3.89
C LEU A 101 -4.76 9.44 -4.37
N LEU A 102 -4.36 9.00 -5.57
CA LEU A 102 -3.08 9.36 -6.19
C LEU A 102 -2.98 10.87 -6.48
N GLN A 103 -4.08 11.51 -6.86
CA GLN A 103 -4.13 12.97 -7.03
C GLN A 103 -3.98 13.72 -5.69
N GLN A 104 -4.47 13.14 -4.59
CA GLN A 104 -4.35 13.75 -3.25
C GLN A 104 -2.92 13.67 -2.69
N LEU A 105 -2.15 12.63 -3.02
CA LEU A 105 -0.74 12.50 -2.61
C LEU A 105 0.22 13.49 -3.28
N SER A 106 -0.23 14.20 -4.32
CA SER A 106 0.64 15.06 -5.16
C SER A 106 0.41 16.54 -5.01
N ARG A 107 -0.32 16.93 -3.96
CA ARG A 107 -0.58 18.31 -3.57
C ARG A 107 0.06 18.56 -2.22
#